data_AF-A0A948S059-F1
#
_entry.id   AF-A0A948S059-F1
#
_cell.length_a   1.000
_cell.length_b   1.000
_cell.length_c   1.000
_cell.angle_alpha   90.00
_cell.angle_beta   90.00
_cell.angle_gamma   90.00
#
_symmetry.space_group_name_H-M   'P 1'
#
loop_
_entity.id
_entity.type
_entity.pdbx_description
1 polymer ?
#
loop_
_entity_poly.entity_id
_entity_poly.type
_entity_poly.pdbx_seq_one_letter_code
_entity_poly.pdbx_strand_id
1 'polypeptide(L)' 'HEMCQAALSGQVSQATLINQKLFGLHQSLFVEANPIPVKWALNQMKLIKAGIRLPLVPLSTQHHPRLLGAMRQAEIQI' A
#
# COMPACT_ATOMS: atom_id res chain seq x y z
N HIS A 1 8.96 -9.19 0.61
CA HIS A 1 9.30 -10.51 1.21
C HIS A 1 10.37 -10.39 2.30
N GLU A 2 11.34 -9.46 2.16
CA GLU A 2 12.46 -9.24 3.11
C GLU A 2 12.03 -9.12 4.58
N MET A 3 10.97 -8.35 4.88
CA MET A 3 10.45 -8.22 6.25
C MET A 3 10.11 -9.58 6.89
N CYS A 4 9.42 -10.44 6.14
CA CYS A 4 9.03 -11.77 6.61
C CYS A 4 10.25 -12.68 6.79
N GLN A 5 11.21 -12.63 5.87
CA GLN A 5 12.45 -13.40 5.98
C GLN A 5 13.24 -12.99 7.23
N ALA A 6 13.45 -11.68 7.44
CA ALA A 6 14.13 -11.16 8.62
C ALA A 6 13.43 -11.62 9.92
N ALA A 7 12.10 -11.57 9.96
CA ALA A 7 11.33 -12.04 11.11
C ALA A 7 11.50 -13.55 11.36
N LEU A 8 11.42 -14.39 10.32
CA LEU A 8 11.59 -15.84 10.42
C LEU A 8 13.02 -16.24 10.82
N SER A 9 14.02 -15.47 10.42
CA SER A 9 15.42 -15.68 10.81
C SER A 9 15.78 -15.09 12.19
N GLY A 10 14.80 -14.58 12.95
CA GLY A 10 15.04 -13.98 14.26
C GLY A 10 15.71 -12.59 14.24
N GLN A 11 15.85 -11.99 13.06
CA GLN A 11 16.44 -10.66 12.87
C GLN A 11 15.40 -9.56 13.14
N VAL A 12 14.92 -9.50 14.40
CA VAL A 12 13.81 -8.62 14.81
C VAL A 12 14.08 -7.16 14.45
N SER A 13 15.26 -6.63 14.78
CA SER A 13 15.62 -5.24 14.49
C SER A 13 15.49 -4.88 13.00
N GLN A 14 15.92 -5.78 12.11
CA GLN A 14 15.81 -5.58 10.68
C GLN A 14 14.35 -5.66 10.22
N ALA A 15 13.59 -6.64 10.71
CA ALA A 15 12.16 -6.77 10.39
C ALA A 15 11.39 -5.52 10.83
N THR A 16 11.69 -4.96 12.01
CA THR A 16 11.09 -3.73 12.52
C THR A 16 11.41 -2.53 11.64
N LEU A 17 12.66 -2.36 11.20
CA LEU A 17 13.05 -1.27 10.30
C LEU A 17 12.29 -1.33 8.97
N ILE A 18 12.16 -2.52 8.37
CA ILE A 18 11.41 -2.69 7.12
C ILE A 18 9.91 -2.43 7.36
N ASN A 19 9.35 -2.95 8.45
CA ASN A 19 7.95 -2.71 8.80
C ASN A 19 7.63 -1.22 8.99
N GLN A 20 8.55 -0.44 9.59
CA GLN A 20 8.38 1.01 9.75
C GLN A 20 8.30 1.75 8.41
N LYS A 21 9.10 1.34 7.42
CA LYS A 21 9.00 1.88 6.04
C LYS A 21 7.64 1.56 5.41
N LEU A 22 7.12 0.35 5.64
CA LEU A 22 5.86 -0.13 5.06
C LEU A 22 4.60 0.32 5.83
N PHE A 23 4.75 0.82 7.05
CA PHE A 23 3.64 1.09 7.96
C PHE A 23 2.61 2.07 7.38
N GLY A 24 3.08 3.09 6.65
CA GLY A 24 2.19 4.03 5.96
C GLY A 24 1.27 3.34 4.95
N LEU A 25 1.77 2.32 4.22
CA LEU A 25 0.96 1.51 3.32
C LEU A 25 -0.01 0.60 4.08
N HIS A 26 0.45 -0.04 5.16
CA HIS A 26 -0.42 -0.92 5.97
C HIS A 26 -1.68 -0.20 6.45
N GLN A 27 -1.59 1.10 6.76
CA GLN A 27 -2.75 1.91 7.13
C GLN A 27 -3.51 2.45 5.91
N SER A 28 -2.79 2.98 4.92
CA SER A 28 -3.43 3.71 3.81
C SER A 28 -4.13 2.80 2.80
N LEU A 29 -3.72 1.53 2.70
CA LEU A 29 -4.41 0.53 1.88
C LEU A 29 -5.78 0.10 2.44
N PHE A 30 -6.12 0.57 3.65
CA PHE A 30 -7.40 0.30 4.33
C PHE A 30 -8.12 1.59 4.74
N VAL A 31 -7.79 2.72 4.12
CA VAL A 31 -8.51 3.99 4.35
C VAL A 31 -9.97 3.94 3.87
N GLU A 32 -10.25 3.05 2.92
CA GLU A 32 -11.58 2.59 2.53
C GLU A 32 -11.56 1.05 2.43
N ALA A 33 -12.71 0.43 2.16
CA ALA A 33 -12.83 -1.02 2.06
C ALA A 33 -11.89 -1.61 1.00
N ASN A 34 -11.06 -2.58 1.39
CA ASN A 34 -10.27 -3.37 0.46
C ASN A 34 -11.22 -4.15 -0.49
N PRO A 35 -10.99 -4.19 -1.82
CA PRO A 35 -9.79 -3.79 -2.57
C PRO A 35 -9.80 -2.39 -3.21
N ILE A 36 -10.61 -1.44 -2.74
CA ILE A 36 -10.68 -0.09 -3.34
C ILE A 36 -9.30 0.61 -3.37
N PRO A 37 -8.56 0.74 -2.24
CA PRO A 37 -7.31 1.50 -2.26
C PRO A 37 -6.18 0.79 -3.02
N VAL A 38 -6.06 -0.53 -2.89
CA VAL A 38 -4.99 -1.28 -3.58
C VAL A 38 -5.17 -1.28 -5.10
N LYS A 39 -6.41 -1.37 -5.61
CA LYS A 39 -6.67 -1.25 -7.05
C LYS A 39 -6.31 0.13 -7.58
N TRP A 40 -6.59 1.18 -6.80
CA TRP A 40 -6.18 2.53 -7.16
C TRP A 40 -4.64 2.65 -7.23
N ALA A 41 -3.92 2.16 -6.21
CA ALA A 41 -2.46 2.17 -6.18
C ALA A 41 -1.85 1.42 -7.39
N LEU A 42 -2.36 0.22 -7.71
CA LEU A 42 -1.89 -0.56 -8.87
C LEU A 42 -2.16 0.13 -10.21
N ASN A 43 -3.24 0.91 -10.32
CA ASN A 43 -3.50 1.71 -11.51
C ASN A 43 -2.51 2.87 -11.64
N GLN A 44 -2.18 3.55 -10.54
CA GLN A 44 -1.13 4.59 -10.54
C GLN A 44 0.23 4.02 -10.94
N MET A 45 0.55 2.80 -10.52
CA MET A 45 1.77 2.08 -10.92
C MET A 45 1.74 1.55 -12.36
N LYS A 46 0.65 1.80 -13.12
CA LYS A 46 0.42 1.32 -14.50
C LYS A 46 0.46 -0.21 -14.65
N LEU A 47 0.25 -0.95 -13.57
CA LEU A 47 0.22 -2.42 -13.58
C LEU A 47 -1.14 -2.96 -14.02
N ILE A 48 -2.21 -2.17 -13.83
CA ILE A 48 -3.57 -2.50 -14.25
C ILE A 48 -4.28 -1.28 -14.82
N LYS A 49 -5.33 -1.53 -15.63
CA LYS A 49 -6.27 -0.48 -16.03
C LYS A 49 -7.17 -0.07 -14.84
N ALA A 50 -7.66 1.17 -14.86
CA ALA A 50 -8.66 1.62 -13.89
C ALA A 50 -9.94 0.79 -14.02
N GLY A 51 -10.54 0.42 -12.88
CA GLY A 51 -11.80 -0.30 -12.87
C GLY A 51 -12.10 -1.05 -11.58
N ILE A 52 -13.33 -0.89 -11.11
CA ILE A 52 -13.90 -1.64 -10.00
C ILE A 52 -15.39 -1.85 -10.24
N ARG A 53 -15.94 -2.98 -9.80
CA ARG A 53 -17.36 -3.31 -10.01
C ARG A 53 -18.14 -2.97 -8.76
N LEU A 54 -19.38 -2.55 -8.96
CA LEU A 54 -20.35 -2.36 -7.89
C LEU A 54 -20.51 -3.67 -7.08
N PRO A 55 -20.77 -3.58 -5.76
CA PRO A 55 -21.10 -2.36 -5.01
C PRO A 55 -19.90 -1.47 -4.64
N LEU A 56 -18.67 -1.89 -4.98
CA LEU A 56 -17.47 -1.08 -4.73
C LEU A 56 -17.33 0.02 -5.78
N VAL A 57 -16.84 1.17 -5.33
CA VAL A 57 -16.66 2.37 -6.15
C VAL A 57 -15.19 2.78 -6.17
N PRO A 58 -14.75 3.62 -7.13
CA PRO A 58 -13.39 4.14 -7.15
C PRO A 58 -13.05 4.90 -5.85
N LEU A 59 -11.78 4.84 -5.44
CA LEU A 59 -11.27 5.48 -4.24
C LEU A 59 -11.59 6.99 -4.23
N SER A 60 -12.16 7.49 -3.14
CA SER A 60 -12.49 8.91 -2.99
C SER A 60 -11.25 9.79 -3.13
N THR A 61 -11.37 10.90 -3.87
CA THR A 61 -10.26 11.81 -4.21
C THR A 61 -9.55 12.39 -2.98
N GLN A 62 -10.28 12.58 -1.87
CA GLN A 62 -9.72 13.03 -0.59
C GLN A 62 -8.62 12.11 -0.04
N HIS A 63 -8.60 10.83 -0.42
CA HIS A 63 -7.60 9.86 0.05
C HIS A 63 -6.40 9.70 -0.88
N HIS A 64 -6.45 10.25 -2.10
CA HIS A 64 -5.35 10.13 -3.07
C HIS A 64 -4.02 10.70 -2.53
N PRO A 65 -3.97 11.91 -1.92
CA PRO A 65 -2.70 12.44 -1.41
C PRO A 65 -2.09 11.56 -0.31
N ARG A 66 -2.93 11.02 0.59
CA ARG A 66 -2.50 10.13 1.66
C ARG A 66 -1.88 8.84 1.10
N LEU A 67 -2.56 8.20 0.15
CA LEU A 67 -2.08 6.96 -0.43
C LEU A 67 -0.82 7.17 -1.28
N LEU A 68 -0.70 8.28 -2.03
CA LEU A 68 0.54 8.65 -2.73
C LEU A 68 1.70 8.88 -1.76
N GLY A 69 1.45 9.55 -0.63
CA GLY A 69 2.47 9.74 0.41
C GLY A 69 2.98 8.42 0.97
N ALA A 70 2.06 7.49 1.29
CA ALA A 70 2.41 6.16 1.76
C ALA A 70 3.19 5.32 0.72
N MET A 71 2.81 5.41 -0.56
CA MET A 71 3.55 4.75 -1.65
C MET A 71 4.98 5.27 -1.77
N ARG A 72 5.19 6.59 -1.70
CA ARG A 72 6.53 7.19 -1.74
C ARG A 72 7.38 6.81 -0.51
N GLN A 73 6.77 6.78 0.68
CA GLN A 73 7.47 6.33 1.90
C GLN A 73 7.94 4.88 1.78
N ALA A 74 7.15 4.04 1.11
CA ALA A 74 7.50 2.66 0.80
C ALA A 74 8.38 2.51 -0.46
N GLU A 75 8.94 3.61 -0.97
CA GLU A 75 9.87 3.65 -2.11
C GLU A 75 9.26 3.11 -3.43
N ILE A 76 7.93 3.17 -3.56
CA ILE A 76 7.22 2.79 -4.79
C ILE A 76 7.29 3.94 -5.80
N GLN A 77 7.74 3.62 -7.02
CA GLN A 77 7.71 4.53 -8.16
C GLN A 77 6.30 4.63 -8.74
N ILE A 78 5.84 5.86 -9.00
CA ILE A 78 4.48 6.21 -9.42
C ILE A 78 4.55 6.97 -10.74
#